data_AF-A0A6C0CIA6-F1
#
_entry.id   AF-A0A6C0CIA6-F1
#
_cell.length_a   1.000
_cell.length_b   1.000
_cell.length_c   1.000
_cell.angle_alpha   90.00
_cell.angle_beta   90.00
_cell.angle_gamma   90.00
#
_symmetry.space_group_name_H-M   'P 1'
#
loop_
_entity.id
_entity.type
_entity.pdbx_description
1 polymer ?
#
loop_
_entity_poly.entity_id
_entity_poly.type
_entity_poly.pdbx_seq_one_letter_code
_entity_poly.pdbx_strand_id
1 'polypeptide(L)'
;MSNENTAPSLEDLSNNIINESSNTNTSSENIVFDTTNTINPPAVSENNSLPYKDLLDPIPISSNYQVSKEFIIFKNELESLNYNNLCVLKECKNNKRLLDIKYSDLNKKINYIQISVIVFSTLSGFLQSTKEYFNTSVPIVSVTGISISTYISLILSVSKYFKFDEKKEAIHNLREKYGNLHNKIEYRMDILGPFNNFKLWQERDPVEKMNEWNSVKHKLDEEYLSLVETKQALTTEFESIMDSKSRNKNYIKDKELVLYNRKQLVNTLKKHKNLETSIITQNIPTNFESSIMLPDDDLNNWDDPV
;
A
#
# COMPACT_ATOMS: atom_id res chain seq x y z
N MET A 1 -9.53 26.84 -31.65
CA MET A 1 -8.16 26.50 -32.06
C MET A 1 -7.56 25.65 -30.96
N SER A 2 -7.28 24.41 -31.33
CA SER A 2 -6.93 23.28 -30.49
C SER A 2 -5.53 23.39 -29.88
N ASN A 3 -5.34 22.81 -28.70
CA ASN A 3 -4.16 21.99 -28.42
C ASN A 3 -4.50 21.01 -27.29
N GLU A 4 -4.83 19.78 -27.69
CA GLU A 4 -4.84 18.60 -26.83
C GLU A 4 -3.41 18.24 -26.47
N ASN A 5 -3.09 18.18 -25.17
CA ASN A 5 -1.81 17.65 -24.70
C ASN A 5 -1.88 16.12 -24.71
N THR A 6 -1.41 15.54 -25.81
CA THR A 6 -1.12 14.12 -25.96
C THR A 6 0.07 13.74 -25.06
N ALA A 7 -0.02 12.57 -24.40
CA ALA A 7 1.09 11.98 -23.67
C ALA A 7 2.26 11.64 -24.63
N PRO A 8 3.54 11.85 -24.26
CA PRO A 8 4.65 11.59 -25.15
C PRO A 8 4.96 10.08 -25.24
N SER A 9 5.39 9.66 -26.44
CA SER A 9 5.77 8.30 -26.81
C SER A 9 7.18 7.91 -26.34
N LEU A 10 7.40 6.59 -26.25
CA LEU A 10 8.58 5.90 -25.70
C LEU A 10 9.95 6.19 -26.36
N GLU A 11 10.02 6.94 -27.46
CA GLU A 11 11.29 7.25 -28.15
C GLU A 11 12.07 8.40 -27.50
N ASP A 12 11.40 9.30 -26.77
CA ASP A 12 12.06 10.48 -26.17
C ASP A 12 12.89 10.14 -24.91
N LEU A 13 12.78 8.91 -24.38
CA LEU A 13 13.46 8.49 -23.14
C LEU A 13 14.85 7.86 -23.36
N SER A 14 15.18 7.39 -24.56
CA SER A 14 16.44 6.63 -24.77
C SER A 14 17.68 7.51 -24.86
N ASN A 15 17.53 8.77 -25.26
CA ASN A 15 18.67 9.64 -25.58
C ASN A 15 19.35 10.31 -24.38
N ASN A 16 18.79 10.20 -23.17
CA ASN A 16 19.34 10.86 -21.97
C ASN A 16 20.16 9.95 -21.03
N ILE A 17 20.34 8.67 -21.36
CA ILE A 17 20.97 7.68 -20.46
C ILE A 17 22.50 7.55 -20.65
N ILE A 18 23.09 8.17 -21.68
CA ILE A 18 24.50 7.90 -22.05
C ILE A 18 25.54 8.68 -21.22
N ASN A 19 25.19 9.70 -20.43
CA ASN A 19 26.19 10.67 -19.94
C ASN A 19 26.59 10.64 -18.45
N GLU A 20 26.15 9.69 -17.62
CA GLU A 20 26.59 9.67 -16.20
C GLU A 20 26.95 8.26 -15.71
N SER A 21 28.17 7.83 -16.01
CA SER A 21 28.83 6.72 -15.30
C SER A 21 30.34 6.94 -15.26
N SER A 22 30.84 7.43 -14.13
CA SER A 22 32.25 7.31 -13.69
C SER A 22 32.43 7.92 -12.29
N ASN A 23 32.41 7.08 -11.24
CA ASN A 23 33.54 6.92 -10.30
C ASN A 23 33.14 6.15 -9.02
N THR A 24 33.94 5.13 -8.74
CA THR A 24 33.95 4.24 -7.58
C THR A 24 34.80 4.82 -6.44
N ASN A 25 34.54 4.43 -5.18
CA ASN A 25 35.52 3.75 -4.33
C ASN A 25 34.95 3.31 -2.95
N THR A 26 35.37 2.12 -2.57
CA THR A 26 35.08 1.28 -1.38
C THR A 26 36.05 1.51 -0.22
N SER A 27 35.62 1.34 1.04
CA SER A 27 36.41 0.73 2.11
C SER A 27 35.53 0.30 3.29
N SER A 28 35.79 -0.89 3.80
CA SER A 28 35.10 -1.57 4.91
C SER A 28 36.10 -1.80 6.05
N GLU A 29 35.71 -1.54 7.30
CA GLU A 29 36.45 -1.95 8.50
C GLU A 29 35.54 -2.77 9.43
N ASN A 30 36.04 -3.94 9.82
CA ASN A 30 35.51 -4.82 10.85
C ASN A 30 36.33 -4.61 12.13
N ILE A 31 35.68 -4.48 13.30
CA ILE A 31 36.35 -4.56 14.61
C ILE A 31 35.61 -5.56 15.51
N VAL A 32 36.41 -6.50 16.02
CA VAL A 32 36.11 -7.65 16.88
C VAL A 32 35.91 -7.20 18.33
N PHE A 33 34.91 -7.75 19.04
CA PHE A 33 34.73 -7.58 20.49
C PHE A 33 35.29 -8.78 21.24
N ASP A 34 36.25 -8.51 22.13
CA ASP A 34 36.89 -9.48 23.02
C ASP A 34 36.13 -9.56 24.35
N THR A 35 35.99 -10.79 24.86
CA THR A 35 35.25 -11.14 26.08
C THR A 35 36.23 -11.66 27.11
N THR A 36 36.28 -11.09 28.32
CA THR A 36 36.52 -11.82 29.59
C THR A 36 36.69 -10.82 30.75
N ASN A 37 35.91 -11.02 31.82
CA ASN A 37 36.44 -11.02 33.19
C ASN A 37 35.40 -11.59 34.16
N THR A 38 35.74 -12.76 34.69
CA THR A 38 35.05 -13.55 35.70
C THR A 38 35.63 -13.22 37.07
N ILE A 39 34.81 -12.98 38.10
CA ILE A 39 35.19 -13.21 39.51
C ILE A 39 34.02 -13.91 40.22
N ASN A 40 34.35 -15.05 40.83
CA ASN A 40 33.45 -16.02 41.48
C ASN A 40 33.06 -15.65 42.94
N PRO A 41 32.05 -16.34 43.52
CA PRO A 41 31.32 -15.94 44.74
C PRO A 41 31.83 -16.64 46.02
N PRO A 42 31.35 -16.27 47.23
CA PRO A 42 31.41 -17.13 48.40
C PRO A 42 30.02 -17.62 48.87
N ALA A 43 30.06 -18.70 49.66
CA ALA A 43 29.02 -19.70 49.88
C ALA A 43 28.04 -19.46 51.07
N VAL A 44 27.01 -20.30 51.02
CA VAL A 44 25.84 -20.61 51.87
C VAL A 44 26.03 -20.56 53.40
N SER A 45 24.98 -20.08 54.11
CA SER A 45 24.51 -20.66 55.38
C SER A 45 22.99 -20.50 55.53
N GLU A 46 22.28 -21.63 55.69
CA GLU A 46 20.85 -21.73 56.03
C GLU A 46 20.56 -21.34 57.49
N ASN A 47 19.29 -20.98 57.73
CA ASN A 47 18.49 -21.01 58.97
C ASN A 47 17.97 -19.64 59.41
N ASN A 48 16.68 -19.37 59.15
CA ASN A 48 15.67 -19.19 60.21
C ASN A 48 14.29 -18.77 59.62
N SER A 49 13.26 -19.40 60.18
CA SER A 49 11.83 -19.30 59.91
C SER A 49 11.16 -17.98 60.34
N LEU A 50 10.25 -17.47 59.48
CA LEU A 50 8.95 -16.76 59.68
C LEU A 50 8.72 -15.88 60.95
N PRO A 51 7.98 -14.74 60.90
CA PRO A 51 6.67 -14.66 60.22
C PRO A 51 6.25 -13.32 59.57
N TYR A 52 5.29 -13.46 58.66
CA TYR A 52 4.42 -12.43 58.08
C TYR A 52 3.54 -11.76 59.17
N LYS A 53 3.51 -10.42 59.24
CA LYS A 53 2.43 -9.63 59.85
C LYS A 53 2.47 -8.16 59.40
N ASP A 54 1.39 -7.79 58.72
CA ASP A 54 0.77 -6.46 58.57
C ASP A 54 1.61 -5.21 58.77
N LEU A 55 1.78 -4.44 57.68
CA LEU A 55 1.67 -2.98 57.69
C LEU A 55 0.99 -2.56 56.38
N LEU A 56 -0.34 -2.43 56.46
CA LEU A 56 -1.13 -1.57 55.57
C LEU A 56 -0.82 -0.12 55.95
N ASP A 57 0.02 0.55 55.16
CA ASP A 57 0.07 2.01 55.12
C ASP A 57 -0.52 2.50 53.78
N PRO A 58 -1.33 3.57 53.78
CA PRO A 58 -1.98 4.10 52.59
C PRO A 58 -0.99 4.86 51.67
N ILE A 59 -1.21 4.68 50.38
CA ILE A 59 -0.38 5.05 49.21
C ILE A 59 -0.10 6.58 49.13
N PRO A 60 1.10 7.03 48.71
CA PRO A 60 1.25 8.28 47.98
C PRO A 60 1.14 8.00 46.47
N ILE A 61 -0.04 8.27 45.91
CA ILE A 61 -0.31 8.25 44.46
C ILE A 61 0.45 9.42 43.84
N SER A 62 1.65 9.16 43.32
CA SER A 62 2.13 9.67 42.03
C SER A 62 3.54 9.14 41.76
N SER A 63 3.81 8.86 40.47
CA SER A 63 5.13 8.93 39.81
C SER A 63 5.98 7.68 39.53
N ASN A 64 5.44 6.44 39.39
CA ASN A 64 6.13 5.48 38.51
C ASN A 64 5.35 4.28 37.95
N TYR A 65 4.13 4.47 37.41
CA TYR A 65 3.46 3.38 36.67
C TYR A 65 4.32 2.84 35.51
N GLN A 66 5.23 3.65 34.97
CA GLN A 66 6.15 3.30 33.89
C GLN A 66 7.18 2.21 34.28
N VAL A 67 7.45 2.04 35.58
CA VAL A 67 8.40 1.03 36.11
C VAL A 67 7.68 -0.21 36.64
N SER A 68 6.34 -0.21 36.68
CA SER A 68 5.57 -1.41 37.04
C SER A 68 5.79 -2.52 36.00
N LYS A 69 5.96 -3.75 36.49
CA LYS A 69 6.14 -4.95 35.65
C LYS A 69 4.96 -5.13 34.69
N GLU A 70 3.75 -4.86 35.18
CA GLU A 70 2.50 -4.95 34.45
C GLU A 70 2.48 -3.99 33.26
N PHE A 71 2.93 -2.74 33.46
CA PHE A 71 3.02 -1.76 32.39
C PHE A 71 4.09 -2.10 31.34
N ILE A 72 5.25 -2.63 31.77
CA ILE A 72 6.32 -3.05 30.84
C ILE A 72 5.84 -4.22 29.96
N ILE A 73 5.16 -5.21 30.55
CA ILE A 73 4.59 -6.33 29.79
C ILE A 73 3.54 -5.82 28.81
N PHE A 74 2.59 -5.00 29.29
CA PHE A 74 1.56 -4.39 28.44
C PHE A 74 2.17 -3.63 27.26
N LYS A 75 3.16 -2.76 27.51
CA LYS A 75 3.82 -1.95 26.48
C LYS A 75 4.43 -2.83 25.39
N ASN A 76 5.20 -3.83 25.79
CA ASN A 76 5.86 -4.74 24.84
C ASN A 76 4.85 -5.56 24.03
N GLU A 77 3.74 -5.98 24.66
CA GLU A 77 2.68 -6.73 23.98
C GLU A 77 1.91 -5.86 22.99
N LEU A 78 1.55 -4.64 23.38
CA LEU A 78 0.89 -3.68 22.51
C LEU A 78 1.77 -3.32 21.30
N GLU A 79 3.06 -3.08 21.52
CA GLU A 79 4.02 -2.77 20.45
C GLU A 79 4.16 -3.95 19.47
N SER A 80 4.29 -5.18 19.99
CA SER A 80 4.33 -6.40 19.16
C SER A 80 3.06 -6.56 18.32
N LEU A 81 1.89 -6.34 18.91
CA LEU A 81 0.60 -6.49 18.23
C LEU A 81 0.41 -5.43 17.14
N ASN A 82 0.78 -4.18 17.44
CA ASN A 82 0.79 -3.09 16.46
C ASN A 82 1.75 -3.38 15.30
N TYR A 83 2.97 -3.83 15.59
CA TYR A 83 3.96 -4.19 14.58
C TYR A 83 3.47 -5.33 13.67
N ASN A 84 2.89 -6.38 14.24
CA ASN A 84 2.33 -7.49 13.48
C ASN A 84 1.19 -7.03 12.56
N ASN A 85 0.27 -6.21 13.06
CA ASN A 85 -0.83 -5.65 12.28
C ASN A 85 -0.30 -4.77 11.14
N LEU A 86 0.67 -3.90 11.40
CA LEU A 86 1.31 -3.04 10.39
C LEU A 86 2.05 -3.84 9.32
N CYS A 87 2.74 -4.91 9.69
CA CYS A 87 3.44 -5.78 8.75
C CYS A 87 2.45 -6.43 7.76
N VAL A 88 1.37 -7.01 8.28
CA VAL A 88 0.31 -7.60 7.44
C VAL A 88 -0.36 -6.52 6.58
N LEU A 89 -0.64 -5.34 7.15
CA LEU A 89 -1.24 -4.21 6.43
C LEU A 89 -0.40 -3.76 5.24
N LYS A 90 0.92 -3.58 5.45
CA LYS A 90 1.86 -3.14 4.42
C LYS A 90 1.96 -4.14 3.28
N GLU A 91 2.00 -5.43 3.59
CA GLU A 91 2.01 -6.49 2.58
C GLU A 91 0.71 -6.51 1.77
N CYS A 92 -0.45 -6.40 2.44
CA CYS A 92 -1.76 -6.33 1.79
C CYS A 92 -1.87 -5.10 0.87
N LYS A 93 -1.45 -3.91 1.34
CA LYS A 93 -1.43 -2.68 0.54
C LYS A 93 -0.55 -2.85 -0.70
N ASN A 94 0.63 -3.45 -0.56
CA ASN A 94 1.53 -3.69 -1.69
C ASN A 94 0.92 -4.67 -2.69
N ASN A 95 0.41 -5.83 -2.23
CA ASN A 95 -0.19 -6.85 -3.12
C ASN A 95 -1.42 -6.29 -3.84
N LYS A 96 -2.29 -5.56 -3.15
CA LYS A 96 -3.46 -4.89 -3.74
C LYS A 96 -3.04 -3.91 -4.84
N ARG A 97 -2.03 -3.08 -4.58
CA ARG A 97 -1.51 -2.12 -5.57
C ARG A 97 -0.93 -2.80 -6.82
N LEU A 98 -0.22 -3.92 -6.65
CA LEU A 98 0.28 -4.70 -7.77
C LEU A 98 -0.85 -5.32 -8.61
N LEU A 99 -1.95 -5.74 -7.96
CA LEU A 99 -3.15 -6.21 -8.64
C LEU A 99 -3.86 -5.08 -9.39
N ASP A 100 -3.96 -3.89 -8.82
CA ASP A 100 -4.57 -2.71 -9.47
C ASP A 100 -3.85 -2.34 -10.77
N ILE A 101 -2.51 -2.34 -10.74
CA ILE A 101 -1.68 -2.09 -11.94
C ILE A 101 -1.95 -3.16 -13.00
N LYS A 102 -2.00 -4.45 -12.60
CA LYS A 102 -2.27 -5.55 -13.52
C LYS A 102 -3.68 -5.48 -14.11
N TYR A 103 -4.66 -5.15 -13.29
CA TYR A 103 -6.05 -5.00 -13.69
C TYR A 103 -6.18 -3.89 -14.74
N SER A 104 -5.57 -2.73 -14.49
CA SER A 104 -5.55 -1.60 -15.43
C SER A 104 -4.92 -2.00 -16.77
N ASP A 105 -3.77 -2.68 -16.74
CA ASP A 105 -3.11 -3.19 -17.95
C ASP A 105 -4.00 -4.18 -18.73
N LEU A 106 -4.66 -5.10 -18.04
CA LEU A 106 -5.52 -6.09 -18.66
C LEU A 106 -6.79 -5.44 -19.25
N ASN A 107 -7.39 -4.52 -18.51
CA ASN A 107 -8.55 -3.76 -18.96
C ASN A 107 -8.23 -2.92 -20.20
N LYS A 108 -7.06 -2.29 -20.27
CA LYS A 108 -6.60 -1.57 -21.48
C LYS A 108 -6.50 -2.49 -22.69
N LYS A 109 -5.97 -3.72 -22.53
CA LYS A 109 -5.89 -4.70 -23.63
C LYS A 109 -7.26 -5.13 -24.12
N ILE A 110 -8.18 -5.44 -23.20
CA ILE A 110 -9.55 -5.83 -23.53
C ILE A 110 -10.26 -4.69 -24.26
N ASN A 111 -10.15 -3.46 -23.74
CA ASN A 111 -10.75 -2.28 -24.37
C ASN A 111 -10.18 -2.04 -25.78
N TYR A 112 -8.87 -2.22 -25.98
CA TYR A 112 -8.25 -2.08 -27.29
C TYR A 112 -8.79 -3.10 -28.30
N ILE A 113 -8.96 -4.37 -27.89
CA ILE A 113 -9.56 -5.42 -28.73
C ILE A 113 -11.01 -5.05 -29.08
N GLN A 114 -11.80 -4.59 -28.11
CA GLN A 114 -13.19 -4.21 -28.36
C GLN A 114 -13.30 -3.03 -29.32
N ILE A 115 -12.49 -2.00 -29.12
CA ILE A 115 -12.46 -0.83 -30.00
C ILE A 115 -12.05 -1.24 -31.41
N SER A 116 -11.04 -2.10 -31.58
CA SER A 116 -10.65 -2.57 -32.92
C SER A 116 -11.78 -3.33 -33.61
N VAL A 117 -12.49 -4.20 -32.88
CA VAL A 117 -13.66 -4.92 -33.42
C VAL A 117 -14.75 -3.94 -33.86
N ILE A 118 -15.08 -2.92 -33.06
CA ILE A 118 -16.09 -1.91 -33.42
C ILE A 118 -15.66 -1.13 -34.67
N VAL A 119 -14.42 -0.65 -34.73
CA VAL A 119 -13.90 0.13 -35.86
C VAL A 119 -13.90 -0.69 -37.14
N PHE A 120 -13.38 -1.93 -37.12
CA PHE A 120 -13.35 -2.76 -38.31
C PHE A 120 -14.76 -3.21 -38.73
N SER A 121 -15.66 -3.50 -37.79
CA SER A 121 -17.04 -3.85 -38.11
C SER A 121 -17.79 -2.70 -38.76
N THR A 122 -17.64 -1.49 -38.24
CA THR A 122 -18.26 -0.28 -38.81
C THR A 122 -17.67 0.07 -40.18
N LEU A 123 -16.34 -0.04 -40.34
CA LEU A 123 -15.68 0.15 -41.63
C LEU A 123 -16.14 -0.89 -42.67
N SER A 124 -16.27 -2.16 -42.27
CA SER A 124 -16.80 -3.21 -43.15
C SER A 124 -18.24 -2.92 -43.56
N GLY A 125 -19.10 -2.51 -42.62
CA GLY A 125 -20.48 -2.15 -42.91
C GLY A 125 -20.58 -0.96 -43.86
N PHE A 126 -19.76 0.08 -43.63
CA PHE A 126 -19.68 1.24 -44.49
C PHE A 126 -19.30 0.85 -45.93
N LEU A 127 -18.20 0.10 -46.12
CA LEU A 127 -17.75 -0.34 -47.45
C LEU A 127 -18.80 -1.19 -48.18
N GLN A 128 -19.52 -2.04 -47.45
CA GLN A 128 -20.57 -2.88 -48.02
C GLN A 128 -21.77 -2.04 -48.51
N SER A 129 -22.13 -1.00 -47.76
CA SER A 129 -23.24 -0.10 -48.08
C SER A 129 -22.91 0.90 -49.18
N THR A 130 -21.65 1.34 -49.29
CA THR A 130 -21.26 2.36 -50.26
C THR A 130 -20.73 1.80 -51.58
N LYS A 131 -20.64 0.47 -51.74
CA LYS A 131 -20.10 -0.17 -52.94
C LYS A 131 -20.83 0.22 -54.24
N GLU A 132 -22.14 0.45 -54.17
CA GLU A 132 -22.96 0.84 -55.33
C GLU A 132 -22.80 2.32 -55.68
N TYR A 133 -22.52 3.17 -54.68
CA TYR A 133 -22.40 4.62 -54.86
C TYR A 133 -21.02 5.06 -55.38
N PHE A 134 -19.95 4.35 -55.01
CA PHE A 134 -18.57 4.72 -55.40
C PHE A 134 -18.04 3.96 -56.62
N ASN A 135 -18.86 3.15 -57.29
CA ASN A 135 -18.45 2.28 -58.40
C ASN A 135 -17.20 1.43 -58.06
N THR A 136 -17.03 1.10 -56.78
CA THR A 136 -15.90 0.33 -56.26
C THR A 136 -16.03 -1.11 -56.74
N SER A 137 -14.90 -1.72 -57.14
CA SER A 137 -14.87 -3.10 -57.57
C SER A 137 -15.53 -4.03 -56.52
N VAL A 138 -16.61 -4.68 -56.93
CA VAL A 138 -17.38 -5.63 -56.10
C VAL A 138 -16.50 -6.75 -55.53
N PRO A 139 -15.54 -7.33 -56.28
CA PRO A 139 -14.59 -8.28 -55.73
C PRO A 139 -13.75 -7.71 -54.57
N ILE A 140 -13.28 -6.47 -54.66
CA ILE A 140 -12.41 -5.86 -53.65
C ILE A 140 -13.18 -5.67 -52.32
N VAL A 141 -14.41 -5.17 -52.39
CA VAL A 141 -15.26 -4.99 -51.20
C VAL A 141 -15.54 -6.33 -50.52
N SER A 142 -15.84 -7.37 -51.31
CA SER A 142 -16.10 -8.72 -50.79
C SER A 142 -14.87 -9.32 -50.09
N VAL A 143 -13.69 -9.25 -50.72
CA VAL A 143 -12.43 -9.74 -50.13
C VAL A 143 -12.10 -8.98 -48.85
N THR A 144 -12.32 -7.66 -48.83
CA THR A 144 -12.10 -6.82 -47.63
C THR A 144 -13.05 -7.22 -46.49
N GLY A 145 -14.33 -7.44 -46.78
CA GLY A 145 -15.31 -7.89 -45.78
C GLY A 145 -14.96 -9.25 -45.18
N ILE A 146 -14.54 -10.21 -46.01
CA ILE A 146 -14.08 -11.54 -45.55
C ILE A 146 -12.82 -11.40 -44.69
N SER A 147 -11.86 -10.55 -45.10
CA SER A 147 -10.63 -10.32 -44.35
C SER A 147 -10.90 -9.72 -42.97
N ILE A 148 -11.78 -8.72 -42.90
CA ILE A 148 -12.21 -8.10 -41.62
C ILE A 148 -12.92 -9.13 -40.73
N SER A 149 -13.82 -9.94 -41.30
CA SER A 149 -14.54 -10.98 -40.55
C SER A 149 -13.59 -12.04 -39.96
N THR A 150 -12.57 -12.42 -40.74
CA THR A 150 -11.53 -13.36 -40.29
C THR A 150 -10.67 -12.73 -39.20
N TYR A 151 -10.30 -11.45 -39.33
CA TYR A 151 -9.59 -10.71 -38.29
C TYR A 151 -10.38 -10.66 -36.97
N ILE A 152 -11.66 -10.28 -37.01
CA ILE A 152 -12.53 -10.22 -35.83
C ILE A 152 -12.62 -11.59 -35.16
N SER A 153 -12.83 -12.65 -35.94
CA SER A 153 -12.90 -14.02 -35.43
C SER A 153 -11.58 -14.46 -34.79
N LEU A 154 -10.45 -14.12 -35.41
CA LEU A 154 -9.12 -14.45 -34.89
C LEU A 154 -8.85 -13.71 -33.57
N ILE A 155 -9.06 -12.39 -33.51
CA ILE A 155 -8.75 -11.63 -32.29
C ILE A 155 -9.65 -12.02 -31.11
N LEU A 156 -10.93 -12.32 -31.36
CA LEU A 156 -11.85 -12.82 -30.34
C LEU A 156 -11.45 -14.22 -29.84
N SER A 157 -11.06 -15.12 -30.74
CA SER A 157 -10.59 -16.46 -30.35
C SER A 157 -9.28 -16.41 -29.56
N VAL A 158 -8.35 -15.53 -29.93
CA VAL A 158 -7.12 -15.27 -29.17
C VAL A 158 -7.43 -14.70 -27.77
N SER A 159 -8.36 -13.75 -27.67
CA SER A 159 -8.82 -13.20 -26.38
C SER A 159 -9.37 -14.29 -25.46
N LYS A 160 -10.22 -15.18 -26.02
CA LYS A 160 -10.80 -16.32 -25.32
C LYS A 160 -9.75 -17.35 -24.91
N TYR A 161 -8.81 -17.67 -25.80
CA TYR A 161 -7.70 -18.59 -25.52
C TYR A 161 -6.83 -18.13 -24.34
N PHE A 162 -6.47 -16.85 -24.32
CA PHE A 162 -5.70 -16.28 -23.21
C PHE A 162 -6.52 -16.03 -21.95
N LYS A 163 -7.84 -16.24 -22.01
CA LYS A 163 -8.78 -16.09 -20.90
C LYS A 163 -8.68 -14.70 -20.26
N PHE A 164 -8.62 -13.65 -21.10
CA PHE A 164 -8.47 -12.28 -20.59
C PHE A 164 -9.62 -11.88 -19.68
N ASP A 165 -10.85 -12.26 -20.00
CA ASP A 165 -12.02 -11.97 -19.18
C ASP A 165 -11.99 -12.72 -17.84
N GLU A 166 -11.69 -14.03 -17.84
CA GLU A 166 -11.57 -14.81 -16.59
C GLU A 166 -10.48 -14.25 -15.68
N LYS A 167 -9.33 -13.84 -16.25
CA LYS A 167 -8.23 -13.22 -15.49
C LYS A 167 -8.64 -11.86 -14.91
N LYS A 168 -9.39 -11.06 -15.67
CA LYS A 168 -9.88 -9.75 -15.22
C LYS A 168 -10.82 -9.93 -14.02
N GLU A 169 -11.74 -10.88 -14.12
CA GLU A 169 -12.68 -11.22 -13.06
C GLU A 169 -11.98 -11.77 -11.82
N ALA A 170 -11.04 -12.71 -11.99
CA ALA A 170 -10.26 -13.26 -10.88
C ALA A 170 -9.46 -12.18 -10.13
N ILE A 171 -8.83 -11.25 -10.86
CA ILE A 171 -8.10 -10.12 -10.25
C ILE A 171 -9.07 -9.18 -9.52
N HIS A 172 -10.25 -8.91 -10.08
CA HIS A 172 -11.26 -8.08 -9.44
C HIS A 172 -11.72 -8.67 -8.10
N ASN A 173 -12.07 -9.97 -8.09
CA ASN A 173 -12.52 -10.66 -6.89
C ASN A 173 -11.41 -10.72 -5.83
N LEU A 174 -10.17 -10.96 -6.24
CA LEU A 174 -9.03 -10.94 -5.33
C LEU A 174 -8.79 -9.54 -4.73
N ARG A 175 -8.93 -8.48 -5.52
CA ARG A 175 -8.80 -7.07 -5.07
C ARG A 175 -9.85 -6.70 -4.02
N GLU A 176 -11.07 -7.18 -4.19
CA GLU A 176 -12.17 -7.01 -3.22
C GLU A 176 -11.85 -7.72 -1.91
N LYS A 177 -11.42 -8.99 -1.97
CA LYS A 177 -11.00 -9.75 -0.78
C LYS A 177 -9.84 -9.07 -0.04
N TYR A 178 -8.84 -8.54 -0.75
CA TYR A 178 -7.77 -7.74 -0.13
C TYR A 178 -8.28 -6.43 0.49
N GLY A 179 -9.34 -5.82 -0.06
CA GLY A 179 -10.01 -4.67 0.55
C GLY A 179 -10.68 -5.03 1.87
N ASN A 180 -11.40 -6.15 1.91
CA ASN A 180 -12.04 -6.63 3.14
C ASN A 180 -11.01 -6.96 4.23
N LEU A 181 -9.89 -7.61 3.86
CA LEU A 181 -8.79 -7.88 4.77
C LEU A 181 -8.17 -6.58 5.30
N HIS A 182 -7.96 -5.60 4.43
CA HIS A 182 -7.44 -4.28 4.82
C HIS A 182 -8.33 -3.60 5.86
N ASN A 183 -9.65 -3.54 5.62
CA ASN A 183 -10.61 -2.94 6.54
C ASN A 183 -10.66 -3.69 7.89
N LYS A 184 -10.55 -5.02 7.88
CA LYS A 184 -10.50 -5.82 9.11
C LYS A 184 -9.26 -5.49 9.95
N ILE A 185 -8.12 -5.21 9.32
CA ILE A 185 -6.89 -4.81 10.01
C ILE A 185 -7.01 -3.39 10.55
N GLU A 186 -7.58 -2.45 9.78
CA GLU A 186 -7.82 -1.08 10.26
C GLU A 186 -8.74 -1.08 11.47
N TYR A 187 -9.83 -1.84 11.46
CA TYR A 187 -10.68 -2.02 12.64
C TYR A 187 -9.92 -2.55 13.86
N ARG A 188 -9.01 -3.53 13.68
CA ARG A 188 -8.16 -4.03 14.77
C ARG A 188 -7.18 -2.96 15.27
N MET A 189 -6.67 -2.11 14.38
CA MET A 189 -5.82 -0.98 14.77
C MET A 189 -6.63 0.08 15.52
N ASP A 190 -7.88 0.35 15.12
CA ASP A 190 -8.78 1.27 15.82
C ASP A 190 -9.12 0.79 17.23
N ILE A 191 -9.32 -0.52 17.42
CA ILE A 191 -9.48 -1.13 18.76
C ILE A 191 -8.24 -0.87 19.64
N LEU A 192 -7.04 -0.88 19.05
CA LEU A 192 -5.78 -0.65 19.75
C LEU A 192 -5.49 0.85 19.97
N GLY A 193 -6.10 1.73 19.18
CA GLY A 193 -5.93 3.19 19.26
C GLY A 193 -6.06 3.77 20.68
N PRO A 194 -7.13 3.45 21.44
CA PRO A 194 -7.27 3.90 22.82
C PRO A 194 -6.11 3.47 23.73
N PHE A 195 -5.56 2.27 23.53
CA PHE A 195 -4.50 1.70 24.36
C PHE A 195 -3.12 2.31 24.08
N ASN A 196 -2.93 2.98 22.94
CA ASN A 196 -1.72 3.75 22.65
C ASN A 196 -1.58 5.01 23.51
N ASN A 197 -2.67 5.51 24.12
CA ASN A 197 -2.59 6.66 25.01
C ASN A 197 -2.16 6.25 26.43
N PHE A 198 -0.85 6.32 26.70
CA PHE A 198 -0.28 5.98 28.00
C PHE A 198 -0.79 6.85 29.17
N LYS A 199 -1.45 7.97 28.90
CA LYS A 199 -2.08 8.81 29.95
C LYS A 199 -3.26 8.10 30.61
N LEU A 200 -3.88 7.12 29.94
CA LEU A 200 -4.96 6.31 30.51
C LEU A 200 -4.53 5.43 31.70
N TRP A 201 -3.22 5.26 31.89
CA TRP A 201 -2.63 4.53 33.02
C TRP A 201 -2.33 5.41 34.24
N GLN A 202 -2.46 6.74 34.12
CA GLN A 202 -2.09 7.68 35.18
C GLN A 202 -3.11 7.72 36.34
N GLU A 203 -4.37 7.38 36.07
CA GLU A 203 -5.48 7.60 37.00
C GLU A 203 -6.17 6.30 37.50
N ARG A 204 -5.65 5.11 37.15
CA ARG A 204 -6.25 3.82 37.54
C ARG A 204 -5.24 2.84 38.14
N ASP A 205 -5.76 1.83 38.85
CA ASP A 205 -4.98 0.70 39.35
C ASP A 205 -4.37 -0.10 38.18
N PRO A 206 -3.03 -0.27 38.13
CA PRO A 206 -2.35 -1.07 37.10
C PRO A 206 -2.88 -2.50 36.95
N VAL A 207 -3.34 -3.13 38.04
CA VAL A 207 -3.80 -4.53 38.01
C VAL A 207 -5.14 -4.67 37.28
N GLU A 208 -6.08 -3.76 37.54
CA GLU A 208 -7.38 -3.75 36.85
C GLU A 208 -7.21 -3.46 35.35
N LYS A 209 -6.33 -2.52 35.00
CA LYS A 209 -6.02 -2.19 33.61
C LYS A 209 -5.37 -3.35 32.85
N MET A 210 -4.50 -4.11 33.53
CA MET A 210 -3.91 -5.30 32.95
C MET A 210 -4.94 -6.39 32.67
N ASN A 211 -5.94 -6.56 33.55
CA ASN A 211 -7.03 -7.51 33.32
C ASN A 211 -7.94 -7.11 32.15
N GLU A 212 -8.24 -5.81 32.01
CA GLU A 212 -8.95 -5.26 30.86
C GLU A 212 -8.18 -5.54 29.56
N TRP A 213 -6.86 -5.25 29.55
CA TRP A 213 -5.97 -5.54 28.43
C TRP A 213 -5.94 -7.02 28.08
N ASN A 214 -5.78 -7.91 29.06
CA ASN A 214 -5.74 -9.36 28.83
C ASN A 214 -7.02 -9.87 28.13
N SER A 215 -8.18 -9.31 28.48
CA SER A 215 -9.45 -9.67 27.84
C SER A 215 -9.52 -9.20 26.38
N VAL A 216 -9.02 -7.99 26.09
CA VAL A 216 -8.94 -7.45 24.72
C VAL A 216 -7.91 -8.22 23.88
N LYS A 217 -6.73 -8.47 24.45
CA LYS A 217 -5.65 -9.24 23.84
C LYS A 217 -6.13 -10.63 23.45
N HIS A 218 -6.80 -11.34 24.35
CA HIS A 218 -7.33 -12.68 24.07
C HIS A 218 -8.26 -12.68 22.84
N LYS A 219 -9.18 -11.72 22.75
CA LYS A 219 -10.05 -11.56 21.57
C LYS A 219 -9.26 -11.29 20.30
N LEU A 220 -8.26 -10.41 20.38
CA LEU A 220 -7.43 -10.06 19.23
C LEU A 220 -6.54 -11.23 18.78
N ASP A 221 -6.04 -12.05 19.70
CA ASP A 221 -5.22 -13.24 19.41
C ASP A 221 -6.06 -14.34 18.76
N GLU A 222 -7.29 -14.58 19.24
CA GLU A 222 -8.24 -15.50 18.60
C GLU A 222 -8.56 -15.07 17.17
N GLU A 223 -8.83 -13.78 16.96
CA GLU A 223 -9.10 -13.24 15.63
C GLU A 223 -7.85 -13.26 14.73
N TYR A 224 -6.64 -13.15 15.30
CA TYR A 224 -5.40 -13.13 14.53
C TYR A 224 -5.17 -14.43 13.77
N LEU A 225 -5.52 -15.58 14.34
CA LEU A 225 -5.37 -16.86 13.63
C LEU A 225 -6.24 -16.87 12.36
N SER A 226 -7.50 -16.44 12.47
CA SER A 226 -8.40 -16.30 11.31
C SER A 226 -7.88 -15.31 10.26
N LEU A 227 -7.20 -14.25 10.71
CA LEU A 227 -6.59 -13.25 9.84
C LEU A 227 -5.41 -13.83 9.06
N VAL A 228 -4.56 -14.61 9.73
CA VAL A 228 -3.40 -15.28 9.12
C VAL A 228 -3.84 -16.32 8.12
N GLU A 229 -4.85 -17.13 8.42
CA GLU A 229 -5.44 -18.09 7.48
C GLU A 229 -6.02 -17.38 6.24
N THR A 230 -6.76 -16.29 6.46
CA THR A 230 -7.27 -15.46 5.36
C THR A 230 -6.13 -14.92 4.51
N LYS A 231 -5.08 -14.37 5.14
CA LYS A 231 -3.89 -13.86 4.45
C LYS A 231 -3.22 -14.96 3.62
N GLN A 232 -3.05 -16.15 4.19
CA GLN A 232 -2.44 -17.28 3.47
C GLN A 232 -3.24 -17.66 2.22
N ALA A 233 -4.57 -17.72 2.33
CA ALA A 233 -5.43 -17.99 1.18
C ALA A 233 -5.28 -16.92 0.10
N LEU A 234 -5.29 -15.63 0.48
CA LEU A 234 -5.14 -14.52 -0.47
C LEU A 234 -3.75 -14.46 -1.11
N THR A 235 -2.69 -14.75 -0.37
CA THR A 235 -1.33 -14.81 -0.93
C THR A 235 -1.20 -15.99 -1.90
N THR A 236 -1.83 -17.12 -1.60
CA THR A 236 -1.84 -18.28 -2.50
C THR A 236 -2.59 -17.98 -3.81
N GLU A 237 -3.77 -17.36 -3.72
CA GLU A 237 -4.52 -16.89 -4.90
C GLU A 237 -3.72 -15.85 -5.68
N PHE A 238 -3.02 -14.94 -4.98
CA PHE A 238 -2.16 -13.93 -5.60
C PHE A 238 -1.02 -14.55 -6.38
N GLU A 239 -0.24 -15.47 -5.80
CA GLU A 239 0.88 -16.12 -6.48
C GLU A 239 0.41 -17.00 -7.65
N SER A 240 -0.79 -17.59 -7.57
CA SER A 240 -1.42 -18.31 -8.70
C SER A 240 -1.69 -17.39 -9.89
N ILE A 241 -2.12 -16.15 -9.63
CA ILE A 241 -2.43 -15.15 -10.68
C ILE A 241 -1.17 -14.40 -11.14
N MET A 242 -0.21 -14.17 -10.24
CA MET A 242 0.98 -13.34 -10.43
C MET A 242 2.26 -14.17 -10.54
N ASP A 243 2.68 -14.44 -11.78
CA ASP A 243 4.03 -14.95 -12.04
C ASP A 243 5.10 -13.91 -11.63
N SER A 244 6.25 -14.40 -11.14
CA SER A 244 7.50 -13.70 -10.87
C SER A 244 7.85 -12.60 -11.89
N LYS A 245 7.75 -12.90 -13.20
CA LYS A 245 8.02 -11.95 -14.27
C LYS A 245 6.98 -10.83 -14.33
N SER A 246 5.70 -11.18 -14.18
CA SER A 246 4.60 -10.21 -14.11
C SER A 246 4.72 -9.33 -12.87
N ARG A 247 5.17 -9.90 -11.74
CA ARG A 247 5.39 -9.19 -10.48
C ARG A 247 6.49 -8.15 -10.60
N ASN A 248 7.64 -8.52 -11.16
CA ASN A 248 8.75 -7.58 -11.35
C ASN A 248 8.38 -6.43 -12.30
N LYS A 249 7.71 -6.74 -13.42
CA LYS A 249 7.24 -5.72 -14.36
C LYS A 249 6.28 -4.72 -13.68
N ASN A 250 5.34 -5.21 -12.88
CA ASN A 250 4.41 -4.35 -12.16
C ASN A 250 5.10 -3.55 -11.06
N TYR A 251 6.11 -4.12 -10.41
CA TYR A 251 6.90 -3.42 -9.41
C TYR A 251 7.69 -2.26 -10.01
N ILE A 252 8.33 -2.45 -11.17
CA ILE A 252 9.03 -1.36 -11.87
C ILE A 252 8.03 -0.25 -12.26
N LYS A 253 6.89 -0.63 -12.87
CA LYS A 253 5.83 0.33 -13.21
C LYS A 253 5.33 1.12 -12.00
N ASP A 254 5.15 0.45 -10.87
CA ASP A 254 4.77 1.10 -9.62
C ASP A 254 5.79 2.16 -9.21
N LYS A 255 7.09 1.83 -9.24
CA LYS A 255 8.16 2.78 -8.91
C LYS A 255 8.22 3.96 -9.88
N GLU A 256 8.01 3.72 -11.16
CA GLU A 256 7.92 4.78 -12.17
C GLU A 256 6.74 5.73 -11.90
N LEU A 257 5.56 5.19 -11.57
CA LEU A 257 4.38 5.98 -11.20
C LEU A 257 4.62 6.80 -9.93
N VAL A 258 5.25 6.21 -8.91
CA VAL A 258 5.63 6.95 -7.69
C VAL A 258 6.61 8.07 -8.00
N LEU A 259 7.63 7.81 -8.83
CA LEU A 259 8.59 8.82 -9.25
C LEU A 259 7.90 9.98 -10.00
N TYR A 260 7.00 9.65 -10.93
CA TYR A 260 6.22 10.63 -11.67
C TYR A 260 5.37 11.50 -10.73
N ASN A 261 4.63 10.87 -9.81
CA ASN A 261 3.80 11.59 -8.84
C ASN A 261 4.64 12.49 -7.93
N ARG A 262 5.81 12.03 -7.47
CA ARG A 262 6.74 12.85 -6.68
C ARG A 262 7.27 14.04 -7.46
N LYS A 263 7.59 13.88 -8.76
CA LYS A 263 7.99 15.01 -9.62
C LYS A 263 6.86 16.05 -9.73
N GLN A 264 5.63 15.60 -9.93
CA GLN A 264 4.47 16.48 -9.99
C GLN A 264 4.25 17.23 -8.66
N LEU A 265 4.34 16.53 -7.53
CA LEU A 265 4.24 17.14 -6.21
C LEU A 265 5.30 18.23 -5.99
N VAL A 266 6.57 17.92 -6.30
CA VAL A 266 7.67 18.89 -6.19
C VAL A 266 7.42 20.11 -7.08
N ASN A 267 6.94 19.92 -8.30
CA ASN A 267 6.61 21.02 -9.20
C ASN A 267 5.47 21.88 -8.64
N THR A 268 4.45 21.27 -8.05
CA THR A 268 3.35 21.97 -7.39
C THR A 268 3.85 22.75 -6.17
N LEU A 269 4.67 22.15 -5.31
CA LEU A 269 5.27 22.82 -4.15
C LEU A 269 6.13 24.02 -4.55
N LYS A 270 6.90 23.91 -5.64
CA LYS A 270 7.63 25.06 -6.20
C LYS A 270 6.69 26.18 -6.64
N LYS A 271 5.55 25.85 -7.26
CA LYS A 271 4.53 26.85 -7.63
C LYS A 271 3.91 27.51 -6.40
N HIS A 272 3.58 26.74 -5.35
CA HIS A 272 3.08 27.28 -4.08
C HIS A 272 4.08 28.25 -3.46
N LYS A 273 5.36 27.84 -3.33
CA LYS A 273 6.41 28.70 -2.79
C LYS A 273 6.62 29.98 -3.61
N ASN A 274 6.58 29.88 -4.94
CA ASN A 274 6.69 31.05 -5.82
C ASN A 274 5.48 32.00 -5.65
N LEU A 275 4.28 31.44 -5.46
CA LEU A 275 3.06 32.19 -5.20
C LEU A 275 3.15 32.92 -3.85
N GLU A 276 3.54 32.23 -2.78
CA GLU A 276 3.76 32.82 -1.45
C GLU A 276 4.79 33.96 -1.51
N THR A 277 5.90 33.74 -2.20
CA THR A 277 6.94 34.77 -2.39
C THR A 277 6.39 35.98 -3.16
N SER A 278 5.56 35.74 -4.18
CA SER A 278 4.91 36.80 -4.96
C SER A 278 3.89 37.59 -4.14
N ILE A 279 3.11 36.91 -3.29
CA ILE A 279 2.16 37.53 -2.35
C ILE A 279 2.89 38.44 -1.36
N ILE A 280 3.99 37.97 -0.77
CA ILE A 280 4.85 38.76 0.13
C ILE A 280 5.42 39.98 -0.62
N THR A 281 5.93 39.78 -1.83
CA THR A 281 6.56 40.85 -2.63
C THR A 281 5.56 41.93 -3.06
N GLN A 282 4.31 41.53 -3.36
CA GLN A 282 3.24 42.45 -3.74
C GLN A 282 2.54 43.10 -2.53
N ASN A 283 2.98 42.77 -1.31
CA ASN A 283 2.46 43.30 -0.06
C ASN A 283 0.92 43.15 0.05
N ILE A 284 0.39 42.07 -0.52
CA ILE A 284 -1.04 41.74 -0.45
C ILE A 284 -1.31 41.28 0.98
N PRO A 285 -2.25 41.88 1.72
CA PRO A 285 -2.56 41.48 3.08
C PRO A 285 -3.04 40.02 3.08
N THR A 286 -2.22 39.12 3.65
CA THR A 286 -2.52 37.69 3.81
C THR A 286 -3.36 37.39 5.05
N ASN A 287 -3.72 38.42 5.82
CA ASN A 287 -4.63 38.28 6.96
C ASN A 287 -6.08 38.16 6.47
N PHE A 288 -6.37 37.09 5.74
CA PHE A 288 -7.73 36.57 5.71
C PHE A 288 -7.87 35.73 6.98
N GLU A 289 -8.50 36.28 8.02
CA GLU A 289 -9.20 35.49 9.02
C GLU A 289 -10.32 34.72 8.28
N SER A 290 -9.95 33.66 7.57
CA SER A 290 -10.94 32.68 7.15
C SER A 290 -11.43 32.00 8.42
N SER A 291 -12.66 32.29 8.84
CA SER A 291 -13.36 31.61 9.95
C SER A 291 -13.47 30.09 9.75
N ILE A 292 -13.06 29.58 8.59
CA ILE A 292 -13.08 28.18 8.21
C ILE A 292 -11.69 27.86 7.66
N MET A 293 -10.81 27.37 8.54
CA MET A 293 -9.69 26.56 8.09
C MET A 293 -10.28 25.30 7.46
N LEU A 294 -9.99 25.06 6.17
CA LEU A 294 -10.21 23.73 5.61
C LEU A 294 -9.24 22.79 6.34
N PRO A 295 -9.70 21.67 6.91
CA PRO A 295 -8.80 20.67 7.45
C PRO A 295 -7.86 20.25 6.33
N ASP A 296 -6.55 20.36 6.54
CA ASP A 296 -5.59 19.73 5.66
C ASP A 296 -5.95 18.23 5.61
N ASP A 297 -6.24 17.74 4.40
CA ASP A 297 -6.71 16.40 4.07
C ASP A 297 -5.62 15.32 4.27
N ASP A 298 -4.60 15.61 5.09
CA ASP A 298 -3.60 14.65 5.54
C ASP A 298 -4.22 13.73 6.60
N LEU A 299 -5.19 12.92 6.13
CA LEU A 299 -5.84 11.77 6.78
C LEU A 299 -4.84 10.60 7.00
N ASN A 300 -3.60 10.91 7.37
CA ASN A 300 -2.57 9.93 7.63
C ASN A 300 -2.31 9.86 9.15
N ASN A 301 -3.36 9.54 9.90
CA ASN A 301 -3.41 9.54 11.37
C ASN A 301 -2.53 8.46 12.06
N TRP A 302 -1.64 7.81 11.30
CA TRP A 302 -0.87 6.64 11.72
C TRP A 302 0.61 6.69 11.28
N ASP A 303 1.03 7.69 10.51
CA ASP A 303 2.42 7.81 10.02
C ASP A 303 3.30 8.72 10.90
N ASP A 304 2.75 9.32 11.97
CA ASP A 304 3.54 10.06 12.95
C ASP A 304 3.96 9.15 14.11
N PRO A 305 5.25 8.78 14.21
CA PRO A 305 5.77 8.16 15.42
C PRO A 305 5.74 9.20 16.55
N VAL A 306 5.13 8.83 17.68
CA VAL A 306 5.27 9.54 18.97
C VAL A 306 6.67 9.34 19.53
#